data_AF-A0A3L7UER9-F1
#
_entry.id   AF-A0A3L7UER9-F1
#
_cell.length_a   1.000
_cell.length_b   1.000
_cell.length_c   1.000
_cell.angle_alpha   90.00
_cell.angle_beta   90.00
_cell.angle_gamma   90.00
#
_symmetry.space_group_name_H-M   'P 1'
#
loop_
_entity.id
_entity.type
_entity.pdbx_description
1 polymer ?
#
loop_
_entity_poly.entity_id
_entity_poly.type
_entity_poly.pdbx_seq_one_letter_code
_entity_poly.pdbx_strand_id
1 'polypeptide(L)'
;LVLSLIAPVVLVQSRVLDDPHYERSRELIQELSARPTDYLATPFPEWFQFVGLARWHEAGRWKLSPGLLKVALALFGLVVGVRSRSRRSWALTWLAISVGAFVGSLGLNFQIAGWCPYGTLLDWFPTLARLRTPARMSVLVQIGVVFLAAEALRWGYRRARIVVARTPVFGRPGVGVRTTLFALGLFWLIGLAACYEVPLRRQKFVEVPSAKTQKGWIDWLKNNTSQEAVIAHVPFPKGPLPRDYESEAWAMYWGLFHQRRMVNGFSGFFPASYLELKTQMQSFPDEASFAGLRLRGVSICVVQESFLETHPLPRRPESSALWERVFRDPDAGVVLFRLRP
;
A
#
# COMPACT_ATOMS: atom_id res chain seq x y z
N LEU A 1 -20.34 -20.77 12.43
CA LEU A 1 -20.82 -19.37 12.38
C LEU A 1 -19.85 -18.47 11.61
N VAL A 2 -18.57 -18.34 12.00
CA VAL A 2 -17.57 -17.54 11.25
C VAL A 2 -17.31 -18.11 9.85
N LEU A 3 -17.15 -19.44 9.72
CA LEU A 3 -16.96 -20.10 8.42
C LEU A 3 -18.16 -19.90 7.47
N SER A 4 -19.38 -19.94 8.02
CA SER A 4 -20.60 -19.70 7.23
C SER A 4 -20.73 -18.25 6.75
N LEU A 5 -20.21 -17.28 7.50
CA LEU A 5 -20.19 -15.87 7.12
C LEU A 5 -19.19 -15.57 5.99
N ILE A 6 -18.07 -16.29 5.94
CA ILE A 6 -17.05 -16.09 4.90
C ILE A 6 -17.21 -17.01 3.69
N ALA A 7 -18.00 -18.08 3.80
CA ALA A 7 -18.12 -19.11 2.75
C ALA A 7 -18.51 -18.56 1.37
N PRO A 8 -19.48 -17.66 1.18
CA PRO A 8 -19.82 -17.15 -0.15
C PRO A 8 -18.65 -16.40 -0.81
N VAL A 9 -17.91 -15.61 -0.03
CA VAL A 9 -16.74 -14.87 -0.51
C VAL A 9 -15.61 -15.82 -0.85
N VAL A 10 -15.35 -16.81 0.02
CA VAL A 10 -14.31 -17.82 -0.18
C VAL A 10 -14.61 -18.68 -1.42
N LEU A 11 -15.87 -19.07 -1.64
CA LEU A 11 -16.29 -19.87 -2.80
C LEU A 11 -16.18 -19.10 -4.12
N VAL A 12 -16.54 -17.82 -4.14
CA VAL A 12 -16.37 -16.98 -5.34
C VAL A 12 -14.88 -16.76 -5.61
N GLN A 13 -14.10 -16.48 -4.56
CA GLN A 13 -12.66 -16.34 -4.70
C GLN A 13 -11.99 -17.63 -5.14
N SER A 14 -12.37 -18.81 -4.62
CA SER A 14 -11.75 -20.07 -5.01
C SER A 14 -11.91 -20.35 -6.50
N ARG A 15 -13.11 -20.12 -7.06
CA ARG A 15 -13.39 -20.30 -8.50
C ARG A 15 -12.52 -19.42 -9.40
N VAL A 16 -12.18 -18.21 -8.95
CA VAL A 16 -11.30 -17.29 -9.70
C VAL A 16 -9.82 -17.66 -9.50
N LEU A 17 -9.49 -18.23 -8.33
CA LEU A 17 -8.12 -18.54 -7.93
C LEU A 17 -7.66 -19.95 -8.37
N ASP A 18 -8.53 -20.75 -8.97
CA ASP A 18 -8.20 -22.06 -9.58
C ASP A 18 -7.53 -21.90 -10.95
N ASP A 19 -7.38 -20.67 -11.46
CA ASP A 19 -6.59 -20.37 -12.65
C ASP A 19 -5.09 -20.59 -12.35
N PRO A 20 -4.40 -21.51 -13.04
CA PRO A 20 -2.96 -21.78 -12.84
C PRO A 20 -2.09 -20.53 -13.02
N HIS A 21 -2.56 -19.53 -13.77
CA HIS A 21 -1.86 -18.27 -13.97
C HIS A 21 -1.85 -17.37 -12.73
N TYR A 22 -2.60 -17.68 -11.67
CA TYR A 22 -2.65 -16.89 -10.43
C TYR A 22 -1.49 -17.17 -9.46
N GLU A 23 -0.66 -18.18 -9.72
CA GLU A 23 0.52 -18.45 -8.90
C GLU A 23 1.59 -17.36 -9.07
N ARG A 24 2.14 -16.91 -7.94
CA ARG A 24 3.19 -15.89 -7.92
C ARG A 24 4.55 -16.56 -7.88
N SER A 25 5.49 -16.02 -8.66
CA SER A 25 6.87 -16.48 -8.63
C SER A 25 7.46 -16.30 -7.23
N ARG A 26 8.27 -17.29 -6.79
CA ARG A 26 8.93 -17.21 -5.47
C ARG A 26 9.89 -16.03 -5.41
N GLU A 27 10.48 -15.68 -6.55
CA GLU A 27 11.35 -14.53 -6.75
C GLU A 27 10.63 -13.23 -6.39
N LEU A 28 9.38 -13.05 -6.85
CA LEU A 28 8.58 -11.86 -6.53
C LEU A 28 8.23 -11.80 -5.04
N ILE A 29 7.89 -12.94 -4.43
CA ILE A 29 7.61 -13.02 -2.99
C ILE A 29 8.86 -12.68 -2.19
N GLN A 30 10.03 -13.16 -2.62
CA GLN A 30 11.31 -12.88 -1.98
C GLN A 30 11.71 -11.41 -2.09
N GLU A 31 11.52 -10.79 -3.26
CA GLU A 31 11.73 -9.36 -3.48
C GLU A 31 10.83 -8.51 -2.57
N LEU A 32 9.58 -8.94 -2.37
CA LEU A 32 8.59 -8.26 -1.53
C LEU A 32 8.62 -8.69 -0.06
N SER A 33 9.56 -9.54 0.33
CA SER A 33 9.83 -9.92 1.72
C SER A 33 10.77 -8.89 2.37
N ALA A 34 10.60 -8.66 3.66
CA ALA A 34 11.42 -7.71 4.39
C ALA A 34 12.85 -8.24 4.57
N ARG A 35 13.78 -7.33 4.85
CA ARG A 35 15.11 -7.62 5.37
C ARG A 35 15.25 -7.07 6.78
N PRO A 36 16.12 -7.64 7.65
CA PRO A 36 16.34 -7.08 8.99
C PRO A 36 16.76 -5.61 8.96
N THR A 37 17.52 -5.20 7.93
CA THR A 37 17.96 -3.82 7.73
C THR A 37 16.81 -2.85 7.46
N ASP A 38 15.67 -3.31 6.94
CA ASP A 38 14.52 -2.45 6.61
C ASP A 38 13.86 -1.88 7.87
N TYR A 39 14.03 -2.54 9.02
CA TYR A 39 13.58 -2.08 10.33
C TYR A 39 14.47 -0.99 10.94
N LEU A 40 15.60 -0.69 10.30
CA LEU A 40 16.48 0.42 10.67
C LEU A 40 16.20 1.68 9.82
N ALA A 41 15.45 1.56 8.71
CA ALA A 41 15.13 2.66 7.82
C ALA A 41 13.74 3.25 8.15
N THR A 42 13.69 4.55 8.48
CA THR A 42 12.44 5.28 8.69
C THR A 42 11.83 5.72 7.35
N PRO A 43 10.48 5.72 7.21
CA PRO A 43 9.79 6.08 5.97
C PRO A 43 10.05 7.52 5.51
N PHE A 44 10.31 8.41 6.46
CA PHE A 44 10.61 9.83 6.22
C PHE A 44 11.97 10.19 6.89
N PRO A 45 12.84 10.97 6.25
CA PRO A 45 14.00 11.59 6.89
C PRO A 45 13.53 12.89 7.65
N GLU A 46 14.16 13.49 8.68
CA GLU A 46 15.53 14.05 8.70
C GLU A 46 16.12 14.46 10.08
N TRP A 47 15.45 14.31 11.25
CA TRP A 47 16.02 14.89 12.50
C TRP A 47 17.02 14.00 13.26
N PHE A 48 16.83 12.68 13.24
CA PHE A 48 17.63 11.72 14.03
C PHE A 48 18.01 10.49 13.19
N GLN A 49 18.39 10.69 11.93
CA GLN A 49 19.06 9.62 11.19
C GLN A 49 20.51 9.58 11.64
N PHE A 50 20.96 8.48 12.24
CA PHE A 50 22.39 8.27 12.48
C PHE A 50 23.14 8.47 11.17
N VAL A 51 24.03 9.48 11.15
CA VAL A 51 24.90 9.82 10.04
C VAL A 51 25.76 8.59 9.74
N GLY A 52 25.33 7.80 8.74
CA GLY A 52 25.88 6.47 8.43
C GLY A 52 24.85 5.48 7.91
N LEU A 53 23.61 5.52 8.41
CA LEU A 53 22.50 4.67 7.94
C LEU A 53 21.63 5.34 6.85
N ALA A 54 21.82 6.64 6.60
CA ALA A 54 21.18 7.37 5.51
C ALA A 54 21.58 6.85 4.11
N ARG A 55 22.71 6.14 3.99
CA ARG A 55 23.19 5.53 2.74
C ARG A 55 22.34 4.35 2.25
N TRP A 56 21.45 3.80 3.07
CA TRP A 56 20.57 2.68 2.70
C TRP A 56 19.23 3.13 2.10
N HIS A 57 19.11 4.41 1.73
CA HIS A 57 17.98 4.98 0.98
C HIS A 57 17.98 4.52 -0.50
N GLU A 58 18.18 3.23 -0.74
CA GLU A 58 18.01 2.66 -2.07
C GLU A 58 16.54 2.69 -2.45
N ALA A 59 16.26 3.20 -3.66
CA ALA A 59 14.94 3.11 -4.27
C ALA A 59 14.54 1.64 -4.37
N GLY A 60 13.42 1.26 -3.73
CA GLY A 60 12.88 -0.11 -3.77
C GLY A 60 12.96 -0.91 -2.47
N ARG A 61 13.65 -0.42 -1.42
CA ARG A 61 13.64 -1.09 -0.10
C ARG A 61 12.46 -0.66 0.78
N TRP A 62 12.02 -1.58 1.65
CA TRP A 62 11.01 -1.26 2.65
C TRP A 62 11.59 -0.35 3.73
N LYS A 63 10.77 0.58 4.21
CA LYS A 63 11.11 1.50 5.31
C LYS A 63 10.21 1.20 6.50
N LEU A 64 10.60 0.22 7.29
CA LEU A 64 9.73 -0.42 8.29
C LEU A 64 9.98 0.07 9.72
N SER A 65 11.00 0.91 9.94
CA SER A 65 11.37 1.35 11.27
C SER A 65 10.26 2.17 11.93
N PRO A 66 9.81 1.81 13.15
CA PRO A 66 8.89 2.63 13.93
C PRO A 66 9.59 3.84 14.58
N GLY A 67 10.93 3.91 14.53
CA GLY A 67 11.74 4.90 15.24
C GLY A 67 12.46 4.31 16.46
N LEU A 68 13.67 4.80 16.74
CA LEU A 68 14.57 4.33 17.80
C LEU A 68 14.02 4.60 19.20
N LEU A 69 13.44 5.78 19.45
CA LEU A 69 12.86 6.15 20.74
C LEU A 69 11.69 5.23 21.08
N LYS A 70 10.82 4.92 20.11
CA LYS A 70 9.74 3.93 20.32
C LYS A 70 10.29 2.53 20.60
N VAL A 71 11.33 2.10 19.89
CA VAL A 71 11.98 0.81 20.15
C VAL A 71 12.60 0.77 21.55
N ALA A 72 13.30 1.83 21.96
CA ALA A 72 13.91 1.94 23.29
C ALA A 72 12.84 1.90 24.39
N LEU A 73 11.74 2.65 24.23
CA LEU A 73 10.60 2.61 25.13
C LEU A 73 9.93 1.23 25.14
N ALA A 74 9.82 0.56 23.99
CA ALA A 74 9.25 -0.79 23.90
C ALA A 74 10.10 -1.82 24.64
N LEU A 75 11.42 -1.76 24.50
CA LEU A 75 12.35 -2.62 25.25
C LEU A 75 12.21 -2.37 26.76
N PHE A 76 12.17 -1.10 27.18
CA PHE A 76 11.96 -0.77 28.59
C PHE A 76 10.59 -1.26 29.11
N GLY A 77 9.54 -1.08 28.31
CA GLY A 77 8.18 -1.51 28.66
C GLY A 77 8.04 -3.04 28.71
N LEU A 78 8.74 -3.77 27.85
CA LEU A 78 8.84 -5.22 27.91
C LEU A 78 9.50 -5.67 29.22
N VAL A 79 10.65 -5.08 29.53
CA VAL A 79 11.45 -5.39 30.73
C VAL A 79 10.65 -5.14 32.01
N VAL A 80 9.88 -4.05 32.05
CA VAL A 80 8.98 -3.72 33.15
C VAL A 80 7.75 -4.63 33.18
N GLY A 81 7.13 -4.87 32.02
CA GLY A 81 5.92 -5.67 31.87
C GLY A 81 6.13 -7.12 32.30
N VAL A 82 7.26 -7.73 31.91
CA VAL A 82 7.64 -9.09 32.29
C VAL A 82 7.90 -9.21 33.80
N ARG A 83 8.47 -8.17 34.42
CA ARG A 83 8.68 -8.12 35.88
C ARG A 83 7.39 -7.92 36.68
N SER A 84 6.33 -7.42 36.06
CA SER A 84 5.04 -7.22 36.72
C SER A 84 4.17 -8.47 36.57
N ARG A 85 3.85 -9.16 37.69
CA ARG A 85 3.02 -10.37 37.67
C ARG A 85 1.69 -10.20 36.91
N SER A 86 1.03 -9.05 37.04
CA SER A 86 -0.25 -8.80 36.37
C SER A 86 -0.14 -8.42 34.89
N ARG A 87 1.05 -8.04 34.41
CA ARG A 87 1.28 -7.61 33.01
C ARG A 87 2.19 -8.56 32.24
N ARG A 88 2.78 -9.56 32.90
CA ARG A 88 3.72 -10.50 32.29
C ARG A 88 3.12 -11.20 31.09
N SER A 89 1.91 -11.75 31.23
CA SER A 89 1.22 -12.43 30.11
C SER A 89 1.02 -11.48 28.94
N TRP A 90 0.46 -10.29 29.19
CA TRP A 90 0.23 -9.27 28.17
C TRP A 90 1.51 -8.83 27.45
N ALA A 91 2.61 -8.61 28.18
CA ALA A 91 3.89 -8.20 27.60
C ALA A 91 4.51 -9.33 26.76
N LEU A 92 4.42 -10.58 27.23
CA LEU A 92 4.89 -11.75 26.49
C LEU A 92 4.04 -12.02 25.25
N THR A 93 2.72 -11.77 25.30
CA THR A 93 1.84 -11.87 24.12
C THR A 93 2.28 -10.89 23.04
N TRP A 94 2.49 -9.61 23.37
CA TRP A 94 2.94 -8.62 22.38
C TRP A 94 4.36 -8.87 21.88
N LEU A 95 5.25 -9.38 22.74
CA LEU A 95 6.55 -9.87 22.30
C LEU A 95 6.40 -11.01 21.29
N ALA A 96 5.60 -12.03 21.60
CA ALA A 96 5.40 -13.19 20.73
C ALA A 96 4.78 -12.79 19.38
N ILE A 97 3.77 -11.92 19.39
CA ILE A 97 3.17 -11.36 18.16
C ILE A 97 4.22 -10.59 17.36
N SER A 98 5.01 -9.73 18.01
CA SER A 98 6.02 -8.93 17.31
C SER A 98 7.13 -9.77 16.72
N VAL A 99 7.63 -10.78 17.46
CA VAL A 99 8.67 -11.68 16.98
C VAL A 99 8.14 -12.57 15.86
N GLY A 100 6.95 -13.16 16.02
CA GLY A 100 6.32 -13.97 14.99
C GLY A 100 6.05 -13.18 13.71
N ALA A 101 5.54 -11.95 13.84
CA ALA A 101 5.32 -11.06 12.70
C ALA A 101 6.63 -10.55 12.07
N PHE A 102 7.69 -10.35 12.86
CA PHE A 102 9.01 -10.01 12.34
C PHE A 102 9.59 -11.17 11.53
N VAL A 103 9.61 -12.39 12.07
CA VAL A 103 10.10 -13.57 11.34
C VAL A 103 9.24 -13.82 10.10
N GLY A 104 7.91 -13.69 10.20
CA GLY A 104 7.01 -13.82 9.06
C GLY A 104 7.18 -12.73 8.01
N SER A 105 7.55 -11.50 8.41
CA SER A 105 7.77 -10.40 7.46
C SER A 105 9.02 -10.62 6.61
N LEU A 106 10.03 -11.31 7.15
CA LEU A 106 11.24 -11.68 6.42
C LEU A 106 10.97 -12.69 5.31
N GLY A 107 9.83 -13.40 5.36
CA GLY A 107 9.38 -14.30 4.29
C GLY A 107 10.46 -15.25 3.80
N LEU A 108 10.70 -15.24 2.48
CA LEU A 108 11.71 -16.08 1.83
C LEU A 108 13.16 -15.61 2.04
N ASN A 109 13.39 -14.41 2.59
CA ASN A 109 14.73 -13.92 2.90
C ASN A 109 15.29 -14.50 4.21
N PHE A 110 14.48 -15.20 5.00
CA PHE A 110 14.91 -15.82 6.24
C PHE A 110 15.29 -17.29 6.03
N GLN A 111 16.55 -17.62 6.34
CA GLN A 111 17.08 -18.98 6.26
C GLN A 111 17.82 -19.35 7.56
N ILE A 112 17.60 -20.58 8.03
CA ILE A 112 18.27 -21.17 9.19
C ILE A 112 19.02 -22.40 8.69
N ALA A 113 20.35 -22.35 8.64
CA ALA A 113 21.19 -23.47 8.19
C ALA A 113 20.75 -24.08 6.83
N GLY A 114 20.34 -23.22 5.88
CA GLY A 114 19.85 -23.64 4.55
C GLY A 114 18.35 -23.96 4.49
N TRP A 115 17.66 -24.07 5.62
CA TRP A 115 16.21 -24.24 5.67
C TRP A 115 15.49 -22.89 5.62
N CYS A 116 14.48 -22.75 4.75
CA CYS A 116 13.60 -21.57 4.68
C CYS A 116 12.23 -21.89 5.31
N PRO A 117 11.94 -21.45 6.55
CA PRO A 117 10.68 -21.77 7.23
C PRO A 117 9.45 -21.30 6.46
N TYR A 118 9.53 -20.11 5.87
CA TYR A 118 8.46 -19.56 5.05
C TYR A 118 8.24 -20.38 3.77
N GLY A 119 9.32 -20.85 3.14
CA GLY A 119 9.25 -21.75 1.99
C GLY A 119 8.48 -23.04 2.30
N THR A 120 8.79 -23.69 3.43
CA THR A 120 8.04 -24.87 3.89
C THR A 120 6.57 -24.56 4.15
N LEU A 121 6.25 -23.39 4.72
CA LEU A 121 4.86 -22.97 4.90
C LEU A 121 4.14 -22.78 3.56
N LEU A 122 4.82 -22.26 2.53
CA LEU A 122 4.25 -22.15 1.18
C LEU A 122 3.99 -23.53 0.56
N ASP A 123 4.89 -24.48 0.78
CA ASP A 123 4.76 -25.85 0.25
C ASP A 123 3.57 -26.59 0.90
N TRP A 124 3.35 -26.38 2.19
CA TRP A 124 2.25 -27.03 2.95
C TRP A 124 0.91 -26.31 2.81
N PHE A 125 0.94 -24.98 2.64
CA PHE A 125 -0.24 -24.14 2.47
C PHE A 125 -0.09 -23.29 1.21
N PRO A 126 -0.38 -23.84 0.02
CA PRO A 126 -0.25 -23.13 -1.26
C PRO A 126 -1.06 -21.82 -1.32
N THR A 127 -2.11 -21.71 -0.52
CA THR A 127 -2.89 -20.47 -0.37
C THR A 127 -2.06 -19.30 0.15
N LEU A 128 -1.02 -19.55 0.96
CA LEU A 128 -0.08 -18.52 1.39
C LEU A 128 0.77 -17.98 0.25
N ALA A 129 1.00 -18.76 -0.83
CA ALA A 129 1.73 -18.30 -2.01
C ALA A 129 0.97 -17.18 -2.76
N ARG A 130 -0.33 -17.01 -2.46
CA ARG A 130 -1.14 -15.91 -2.98
C ARG A 130 -0.89 -14.59 -2.24
N LEU A 131 -0.27 -14.61 -1.05
CA LEU A 131 0.12 -13.41 -0.32
C LEU A 131 1.39 -12.81 -0.94
N ARG A 132 1.18 -11.80 -1.79
CA ARG A 132 2.27 -11.13 -2.53
C ARG A 132 3.33 -10.45 -1.64
N THR A 133 2.99 -9.98 -0.45
CA THR A 133 3.88 -9.08 0.32
C THR A 133 3.98 -9.47 1.79
N PRO A 134 4.85 -10.44 2.14
CA PRO A 134 5.12 -10.84 3.52
C PRO A 134 5.55 -9.65 4.40
N ALA A 135 6.30 -8.69 3.83
CA ALA A 135 6.77 -7.51 4.54
C ALA A 135 5.66 -6.71 5.25
N ARG A 136 4.39 -6.83 4.83
CA ARG A 136 3.24 -6.18 5.49
C ARG A 136 2.98 -6.67 6.92
N MET A 137 3.47 -7.84 7.31
CA MET A 137 3.42 -8.29 8.71
C MET A 137 4.17 -7.34 9.65
N SER A 138 5.07 -6.50 9.13
CA SER A 138 5.69 -5.40 9.88
C SER A 138 4.70 -4.48 10.60
N VAL A 139 3.47 -4.33 10.11
CA VAL A 139 2.42 -3.55 10.79
C VAL A 139 2.16 -4.10 12.20
N LEU A 140 2.14 -5.42 12.37
CA LEU A 140 1.97 -6.05 13.68
C LEU A 140 3.19 -5.82 14.59
N VAL A 141 4.40 -5.79 14.01
CA VAL A 141 5.62 -5.42 14.73
C VAL A 141 5.53 -3.98 15.24
N GLN A 142 5.10 -3.05 14.39
CA GLN A 142 4.95 -1.64 14.75
C GLN A 142 3.88 -1.45 15.83
N ILE A 143 2.73 -2.14 15.73
CA ILE A 143 1.68 -2.14 16.75
C ILE A 143 2.21 -2.68 18.09
N GLY A 144 2.95 -3.80 18.05
CA GLY A 144 3.55 -4.38 19.25
C GLY A 144 4.57 -3.44 19.91
N VAL A 145 5.41 -2.77 19.13
CA VAL A 145 6.33 -1.73 19.61
C VAL A 145 5.56 -0.59 20.27
N VAL A 146 4.48 -0.09 19.66
CA VAL A 146 3.65 0.98 20.24
C VAL A 146 3.04 0.56 21.57
N PHE A 147 2.49 -0.65 21.66
CA PHE A 147 1.90 -1.14 22.91
C PHE A 147 2.95 -1.31 24.01
N LEU A 148 4.08 -1.94 23.71
CA LEU A 148 5.16 -2.09 24.69
C LEU A 148 5.72 -0.73 25.11
N ALA A 149 5.87 0.23 24.20
CA ALA A 149 6.30 1.59 24.51
C ALA A 149 5.29 2.33 25.43
N ALA A 150 3.99 2.13 25.21
CA ALA A 150 2.95 2.67 26.07
C ALA A 150 3.02 2.09 27.50
N GLU A 151 3.39 0.81 27.64
CA GLU A 151 3.59 0.19 28.96
C GLU A 151 4.76 0.81 29.75
N ALA A 152 5.84 1.17 29.06
CA ALA A 152 6.96 1.93 29.64
C ALA A 152 6.51 3.28 30.20
N LEU A 153 5.80 4.08 29.39
CA LEU A 153 5.29 5.39 29.79
C LEU A 153 4.30 5.27 30.95
N ARG A 154 3.39 4.29 30.89
CA ARG A 154 2.41 4.01 31.95
C ARG A 154 3.09 3.65 33.27
N TRP A 155 4.13 2.81 33.23
CA TRP A 155 4.88 2.46 34.43
C TRP A 155 5.59 3.67 35.02
N GLY A 156 6.26 4.48 34.19
CA GLY A 156 6.94 5.70 34.60
C GLY A 156 5.97 6.69 35.26
N TYR A 157 4.81 6.92 34.62
CA TYR A 157 3.73 7.74 35.14
C TYR A 157 3.23 7.24 36.51
N ARG A 158 2.99 5.93 36.67
CA ARG A 158 2.55 5.35 37.94
C ARG A 158 3.61 5.47 39.03
N ARG A 159 4.88 5.25 38.70
CA ARG A 159 5.99 5.37 39.65
C ARG A 159 6.16 6.81 40.12
N ALA A 160 6.10 7.79 39.20
CA ALA A 160 6.12 9.21 39.55
C ALA A 160 5.02 9.56 40.55
N ARG A 161 3.78 9.08 40.33
CA ARG A 161 2.66 9.29 41.27
C ARG A 161 2.87 8.65 42.64
N ILE A 162 3.42 7.43 42.71
CA ILE A 162 3.61 6.71 43.98
C ILE A 162 4.75 7.30 44.80
N VAL A 163 5.90 7.61 44.16
CA VAL A 163 7.07 8.20 44.85
C VAL A 163 6.67 9.51 45.51
N VAL A 164 5.94 10.35 44.77
CA VAL A 164 5.41 11.62 45.27
C VAL A 164 4.47 11.43 46.45
N ALA A 165 3.50 10.51 46.34
CA ALA A 165 2.52 10.28 47.40
C ALA A 165 3.17 9.78 48.71
N ARG A 166 4.42 9.29 48.65
CA ARG A 166 5.16 8.73 49.77
C ARG A 166 6.32 9.59 50.26
N THR A 167 6.71 10.67 49.58
CA THR A 167 7.73 11.59 50.10
C THR A 167 7.10 12.58 51.08
N PRO A 168 7.37 12.48 52.40
CA PRO A 168 6.96 13.50 53.35
C PRO A 168 7.78 14.77 53.06
N VAL A 169 7.15 15.75 52.41
CA VAL A 169 7.78 17.05 52.22
C VAL A 169 7.64 17.80 53.53
N PHE A 170 8.73 17.85 54.30
CA PHE A 170 8.90 18.68 55.50
C PHE A 170 8.27 20.07 55.29
N GLY A 171 7.11 20.29 55.91
CA GLY A 171 6.51 21.61 56.17
C GLY A 171 6.15 22.53 54.99
N ARG A 172 6.36 22.13 53.73
CA ARG A 172 6.09 22.99 52.55
C ARG A 172 5.12 22.33 51.57
N PRO A 173 3.82 22.65 51.63
CA PRO A 173 2.76 21.96 50.85
C PRO A 173 2.87 22.09 49.32
N GLY A 174 3.80 22.89 48.78
CA GLY A 174 3.95 23.13 47.34
C GLY A 174 5.09 22.39 46.61
N VAL A 175 6.13 21.90 47.31
CA VAL A 175 7.34 21.36 46.63
C VAL A 175 7.09 19.98 46.02
N GLY A 176 6.40 19.09 46.75
CA GLY A 176 6.05 17.77 46.24
C GLY A 176 5.16 17.84 44.99
N VAL A 177 4.21 18.79 44.97
CA VAL A 177 3.32 19.02 43.82
C VAL A 177 4.12 19.48 42.60
N ARG A 178 5.06 20.43 42.74
CA ARG A 178 5.89 20.92 41.62
C ARG A 178 6.77 19.81 41.03
N THR A 179 7.43 19.01 41.86
CA THR A 179 8.24 17.87 41.40
C THR A 179 7.39 16.81 40.69
N THR A 180 6.15 16.61 41.14
CA THR A 180 5.19 15.71 40.49
C THR A 180 4.81 16.21 39.11
N LEU A 181 4.37 17.46 39.02
CA LEU A 181 3.96 18.06 37.75
C LEU A 181 5.13 18.07 36.77
N PHE A 182 6.36 18.28 37.25
CA PHE A 182 7.56 18.17 36.43
C PHE A 182 7.80 16.74 35.92
N ALA A 183 7.77 15.73 36.80
CA ALA A 183 7.97 14.32 36.40
C ALA A 183 6.86 13.82 35.46
N LEU A 184 5.60 14.19 35.74
CA LEU A 184 4.46 13.89 34.87
C LEU A 184 4.59 14.61 33.52
N GLY A 185 5.00 15.88 33.53
CA GLY A 185 5.32 16.66 32.35
C GLY A 185 6.43 16.02 31.52
N LEU A 186 7.48 15.50 32.16
CA LEU A 186 8.58 14.81 31.48
C LEU A 186 8.11 13.54 30.77
N PHE A 187 7.31 12.68 31.42
CA PHE A 187 6.76 11.49 30.75
C PHE A 187 5.79 11.85 29.61
N TRP A 188 5.04 12.95 29.76
CA TRP A 188 4.23 13.51 28.69
C TRP A 188 5.09 13.98 27.52
N LEU A 189 6.18 14.72 27.79
CA LEU A 189 7.11 15.19 26.78
C LEU A 189 7.82 14.04 26.07
N ILE A 190 8.21 12.98 26.78
CA ILE A 190 8.78 11.76 26.17
C ILE A 190 7.75 11.08 25.26
N GLY A 191 6.48 10.99 25.71
CA GLY A 191 5.39 10.47 24.89
C GLY A 191 5.16 11.29 23.62
N LEU A 192 5.15 12.62 23.74
CA LEU A 192 5.06 13.52 22.60
C LEU A 192 6.27 13.37 21.66
N ALA A 193 7.49 13.34 22.19
CA ALA A 193 8.70 13.12 21.41
C ALA A 193 8.64 11.78 20.64
N ALA A 194 8.14 10.71 21.27
CA ALA A 194 7.93 9.43 20.60
C ALA A 194 6.92 9.55 19.46
N CYS A 195 5.79 10.25 19.64
CA CYS A 195 4.82 10.49 18.57
C CYS A 195 5.41 11.29 17.40
N TYR A 196 6.26 12.28 17.68
CA TYR A 196 6.84 13.16 16.67
C TYR A 196 8.15 12.66 16.05
N GLU A 197 8.76 11.62 16.60
CA GLU A 197 10.00 11.03 16.08
C GLU A 197 9.90 10.61 14.60
N VAL A 198 8.73 10.11 14.19
CA VAL A 198 8.43 9.79 12.80
C VAL A 198 7.19 10.63 12.42
N PRO A 199 7.38 11.90 12.04
CA PRO A 199 6.27 12.80 11.81
C PRO A 199 5.44 12.32 10.61
N LEU A 200 4.12 12.44 10.73
CA LEU A 200 3.22 12.19 9.61
C LEU A 200 3.49 13.25 8.55
N ARG A 201 4.03 12.87 7.39
CA ARG A 201 4.02 13.78 6.23
C ARG A 201 2.57 14.08 5.88
N ARG A 202 2.30 15.37 5.62
CA ARG A 202 1.01 15.82 5.08
C ARG A 202 0.73 15.00 3.81
N GLN A 203 -0.27 14.12 3.91
CA GLN A 203 -0.76 13.40 2.75
C GLN A 203 -1.47 14.44 1.87
N LYS A 204 -1.04 14.55 0.60
CA LYS A 204 -1.79 15.34 -0.37
C LYS A 204 -3.04 14.54 -0.71
N PHE A 205 -4.18 14.99 -0.22
CA PHE A 205 -5.45 14.48 -0.69
C PHE A 205 -5.63 14.93 -2.14
N VAL A 206 -5.87 13.96 -3.01
CA VAL A 206 -6.25 14.22 -4.39
C VAL A 206 -7.76 14.52 -4.38
N GLU A 207 -8.15 15.65 -4.92
CA GLU A 207 -9.55 15.96 -5.13
C GLU A 207 -10.09 15.06 -6.25
N VAL A 208 -11.17 14.34 -5.96
CA VAL A 208 -11.79 13.44 -6.93
C VAL A 208 -12.62 14.29 -7.90
N PRO A 209 -12.34 14.26 -9.22
CA PRO A 209 -13.11 15.03 -10.16
C PRO A 209 -14.59 14.64 -10.12
N SER A 210 -15.46 15.65 -10.16
CA SER A 210 -16.90 15.45 -10.15
C SER A 210 -17.36 14.70 -11.40
N ALA A 211 -18.18 13.67 -11.24
CA ALA A 211 -18.80 12.99 -12.38
C ALA A 211 -19.63 13.95 -13.26
N LYS A 212 -20.07 15.10 -12.72
CA LYS A 212 -20.78 16.12 -13.51
C LYS A 212 -19.90 16.74 -14.60
N THR A 213 -18.61 16.96 -14.34
CA THR A 213 -17.68 17.53 -15.35
C THR A 213 -17.28 16.51 -16.40
N GLN A 214 -17.58 15.23 -16.19
CA GLN A 214 -17.30 14.12 -17.10
C GLN A 214 -18.58 13.59 -17.77
N LYS A 215 -19.73 14.27 -17.56
CA LYS A 215 -21.04 13.77 -17.97
C LYS A 215 -21.16 13.60 -19.49
N GLY A 216 -20.53 14.49 -20.28
CA GLY A 216 -20.68 14.53 -21.74
C GLY A 216 -20.26 13.22 -22.40
N TRP A 217 -18.99 12.83 -22.25
CA TRP A 217 -18.48 11.60 -22.85
C TRP A 217 -19.04 10.33 -22.20
N ILE A 218 -19.34 10.36 -20.90
CA ILE A 218 -19.97 9.23 -20.19
C ILE A 218 -21.36 8.95 -20.75
N ASP A 219 -22.20 9.97 -20.90
CA ASP A 219 -23.53 9.82 -21.46
C ASP A 219 -23.49 9.48 -22.94
N TRP A 220 -22.51 10.02 -23.68
CA TRP A 220 -22.29 9.61 -25.06
C TRP A 220 -22.02 8.11 -25.15
N LEU A 221 -21.11 7.57 -24.34
CA LEU A 221 -20.84 6.12 -24.31
C LEU A 221 -22.11 5.34 -23.97
N LYS A 222 -22.89 5.79 -22.98
CA LYS A 222 -24.13 5.12 -22.59
C LYS A 222 -25.15 5.04 -23.71
N ASN A 223 -25.31 6.13 -24.45
CA ASN A 223 -26.35 6.27 -25.47
C ASN A 223 -25.94 5.72 -26.84
N ASN A 224 -24.64 5.63 -27.13
CA ASN A 224 -24.13 5.30 -28.47
C ASN A 224 -23.39 3.96 -28.54
N THR A 225 -23.28 3.22 -27.43
CA THR A 225 -22.63 1.90 -27.39
C THR A 225 -23.48 0.90 -26.62
N SER A 226 -23.39 -0.38 -26.98
CA SER A 226 -24.01 -1.46 -26.21
C SER A 226 -23.33 -1.60 -24.85
N GLN A 227 -24.03 -2.20 -23.88
CA GLN A 227 -23.46 -2.48 -22.56
C GLN A 227 -22.26 -3.45 -22.62
N GLU A 228 -22.25 -4.30 -23.65
CA GLU A 228 -21.18 -5.27 -23.93
C GLU A 228 -20.00 -4.67 -24.67
N ALA A 229 -20.06 -3.39 -25.08
CA ALA A 229 -18.95 -2.73 -25.73
C ALA A 229 -17.71 -2.73 -24.83
N VAL A 230 -16.59 -3.10 -25.43
CA VAL A 230 -15.28 -3.10 -24.79
C VAL A 230 -14.56 -1.81 -25.14
N ILE A 231 -14.10 -1.09 -24.13
CA ILE A 231 -13.39 0.18 -24.31
C ILE A 231 -11.97 0.12 -23.73
N ALA A 232 -11.12 1.03 -24.18
CA ALA A 232 -9.79 1.25 -23.61
C ALA A 232 -9.63 2.71 -23.17
N HIS A 233 -9.17 2.92 -21.94
CA HIS A 233 -8.73 4.24 -21.48
C HIS A 233 -7.24 4.43 -21.78
N VAL A 234 -6.90 5.54 -22.40
CA VAL A 234 -5.53 5.91 -22.78
C VAL A 234 -5.14 7.17 -22.01
N PRO A 235 -3.93 7.23 -21.41
CA PRO A 235 -2.77 6.36 -21.61
C PRO A 235 -2.67 5.11 -20.73
N PHE A 236 -1.99 4.09 -21.26
CA PHE A 236 -1.55 2.93 -20.49
C PHE A 236 -0.30 3.27 -19.65
N PRO A 237 -0.10 2.58 -18.51
CA PRO A 237 1.08 2.77 -17.65
C PRO A 237 2.37 2.45 -18.39
N LYS A 238 3.41 3.28 -18.22
CA LYS A 238 4.74 3.01 -18.79
C LYS A 238 5.62 2.17 -17.87
N GLY A 239 5.53 2.39 -16.56
CA GLY A 239 6.38 1.73 -15.58
C GLY A 239 5.71 0.56 -14.84
N PRO A 240 6.49 -0.20 -14.04
CA PRO A 240 5.98 -1.33 -13.27
C PRO A 240 5.54 -0.95 -11.85
N LEU A 241 5.80 0.28 -11.39
CA LEU A 241 5.55 0.70 -10.02
C LEU A 241 4.07 1.07 -9.83
N PRO A 242 3.47 0.86 -8.65
CA PRO A 242 2.07 1.22 -8.41
C PRO A 242 1.71 2.67 -8.74
N ARG A 243 2.64 3.62 -8.56
CA ARG A 243 2.45 5.02 -8.91
C ARG A 243 2.26 5.26 -10.42
N ASP A 244 2.77 4.36 -11.25
CA ASP A 244 2.70 4.49 -12.71
C ASP A 244 1.30 4.09 -13.24
N TYR A 245 0.47 3.45 -12.41
CA TYR A 245 -0.88 2.97 -12.73
C TYR A 245 -1.99 3.95 -12.31
N GLU A 246 -1.65 5.22 -12.05
CA GLU A 246 -2.65 6.22 -11.69
C GLU A 246 -3.74 6.38 -12.76
N SER A 247 -3.38 6.39 -14.05
CA SER A 247 -4.35 6.48 -15.15
C SER A 247 -5.35 5.32 -15.16
N GLU A 248 -4.90 4.12 -14.81
CA GLU A 248 -5.74 2.92 -14.71
C GLU A 248 -6.70 2.98 -13.52
N ALA A 249 -6.27 3.57 -12.41
CA ALA A 249 -7.15 3.81 -11.27
C ALA A 249 -8.26 4.82 -11.62
N TRP A 250 -7.93 5.86 -12.39
CA TRP A 250 -8.93 6.80 -12.93
C TRP A 250 -9.87 6.11 -13.91
N ALA A 251 -9.36 5.28 -14.83
CA ALA A 251 -10.20 4.49 -15.74
C ALA A 251 -11.21 3.62 -14.97
N MET A 252 -10.78 2.93 -13.92
CA MET A 252 -11.66 2.15 -13.05
C MET A 252 -12.73 3.00 -12.35
N TYR A 253 -12.34 4.16 -11.83
CA TYR A 253 -13.29 5.11 -11.22
C TYR A 253 -14.35 5.54 -12.23
N TRP A 254 -13.95 5.90 -13.44
CA TRP A 254 -14.90 6.26 -14.50
C TRP A 254 -15.74 5.06 -14.98
N GLY A 255 -15.19 3.86 -14.90
CA GLY A 255 -15.88 2.58 -15.13
C GLY A 255 -17.16 2.42 -14.33
N LEU A 256 -17.20 2.94 -13.10
CA LEU A 256 -18.39 2.92 -12.25
C LEU A 256 -19.55 3.72 -12.86
N PHE A 257 -19.25 4.75 -13.64
CA PHE A 257 -20.25 5.64 -14.22
C PHE A 257 -20.66 5.19 -15.62
N HIS A 258 -19.72 4.92 -16.52
CA HIS A 258 -20.06 4.56 -17.91
C HIS A 258 -20.51 3.10 -18.06
N GLN A 259 -20.16 2.21 -17.13
CA GLN A 259 -20.62 0.81 -17.09
C GLN A 259 -20.42 0.09 -18.42
N ARG A 260 -19.20 0.14 -18.95
CA ARG A 260 -18.76 -0.60 -20.13
C ARG A 260 -17.62 -1.52 -19.76
N ARG A 261 -17.46 -2.62 -20.50
CA ARG A 261 -16.32 -3.52 -20.30
C ARG A 261 -15.05 -2.77 -20.66
N MET A 262 -13.97 -3.00 -19.91
CA MET A 262 -12.68 -2.35 -20.14
C MET A 262 -11.58 -3.39 -20.32
N VAL A 263 -10.62 -3.11 -21.20
CA VAL A 263 -9.41 -3.95 -21.34
C VAL A 263 -8.29 -3.56 -20.39
N ASN A 264 -8.44 -2.42 -19.70
CA ASN A 264 -7.43 -1.89 -18.83
C ASN A 264 -8.00 -1.46 -17.46
N GLY A 265 -7.16 -1.55 -16.44
CA GLY A 265 -7.47 -1.27 -15.06
C GLY A 265 -6.33 -1.66 -14.13
N PHE A 266 -6.38 -1.18 -12.89
CA PHE A 266 -5.37 -1.47 -11.87
C PHE A 266 -5.80 -2.65 -10.98
N SER A 267 -4.93 -3.65 -10.87
CA SER A 267 -5.19 -4.85 -10.07
C SER A 267 -3.94 -5.29 -9.31
N GLY A 268 -4.13 -6.06 -8.23
CA GLY A 268 -3.04 -6.76 -7.57
C GLY A 268 -2.39 -7.83 -8.45
N PHE A 269 -3.11 -8.34 -9.45
CA PHE A 269 -2.71 -9.37 -10.42
C PHE A 269 -2.92 -8.86 -11.86
N PHE A 270 -1.94 -9.08 -12.73
CA PHE A 270 -1.98 -8.65 -14.13
C PHE A 270 -1.87 -9.89 -15.02
N PRO A 271 -2.95 -10.26 -15.75
CA PRO A 271 -2.91 -11.36 -16.71
C PRO A 271 -1.87 -11.13 -17.81
N ALA A 272 -1.31 -12.21 -18.36
CA ALA A 272 -0.33 -12.12 -19.46
C ALA A 272 -0.89 -11.33 -20.66
N SER A 273 -2.15 -11.57 -21.01
CA SER A 273 -2.84 -10.84 -22.09
C SER A 273 -2.93 -9.33 -21.84
N TYR A 274 -3.00 -8.88 -20.60
CA TYR A 274 -2.94 -7.45 -20.26
C TYR A 274 -1.51 -6.92 -20.37
N LEU A 275 -0.50 -7.67 -19.90
CA LEU A 275 0.90 -7.26 -19.97
C LEU A 275 1.38 -7.12 -21.42
N GLU A 276 0.96 -8.03 -22.31
CA GLU A 276 1.20 -7.92 -23.75
C GLU A 276 0.57 -6.65 -24.34
N LEU A 277 -0.70 -6.38 -24.02
CA LEU A 277 -1.37 -5.16 -24.48
C LEU A 277 -0.64 -3.91 -23.96
N LYS A 278 -0.27 -3.90 -22.68
CA LYS A 278 0.47 -2.79 -22.08
C LYS A 278 1.78 -2.52 -22.81
N THR A 279 2.51 -3.57 -23.20
CA THR A 279 3.73 -3.46 -24.00
C THR A 279 3.45 -2.87 -25.39
N GLN A 280 2.42 -3.37 -26.07
CA GLN A 280 1.98 -2.83 -27.37
C GLN A 280 1.55 -1.36 -27.27
N MET A 281 0.89 -0.97 -26.19
CA MET A 281 0.43 0.40 -25.95
C MET A 281 1.55 1.40 -25.58
N GLN A 282 2.80 0.95 -25.39
CA GLN A 282 3.93 1.87 -25.11
C GLN A 282 4.25 2.79 -26.29
N SER A 283 4.04 2.31 -27.52
CA SER A 283 4.25 3.06 -28.76
C SER A 283 2.97 3.69 -29.31
N PHE A 284 1.87 3.63 -28.55
CA PHE A 284 0.64 4.29 -28.95
C PHE A 284 0.87 5.80 -29.16
N PRO A 285 0.37 6.40 -30.25
CA PRO A 285 -0.50 5.81 -31.28
C PRO A 285 0.25 5.26 -32.50
N ASP A 286 0.28 3.94 -32.67
CA ASP A 286 0.87 3.25 -33.82
C ASP A 286 0.03 2.03 -34.26
N GLU A 287 0.39 1.43 -35.39
CA GLU A 287 -0.35 0.28 -35.93
C GLU A 287 -0.36 -0.93 -34.99
N ALA A 288 0.74 -1.18 -34.27
CA ALA A 288 0.86 -2.30 -33.35
C ALA A 288 -0.07 -2.16 -32.13
N SER A 289 -0.15 -0.97 -31.53
CA SER A 289 -1.07 -0.67 -30.44
C SER A 289 -2.53 -0.78 -30.88
N PHE A 290 -2.87 -0.29 -32.09
CA PHE A 290 -4.22 -0.46 -32.64
C PHE A 290 -4.58 -1.91 -32.92
N ALA A 291 -3.66 -2.70 -33.49
CA ALA A 291 -3.86 -4.14 -33.70
C ALA A 291 -4.08 -4.87 -32.36
N GLY A 292 -3.30 -4.53 -31.34
CA GLY A 292 -3.43 -5.07 -29.99
C GLY A 292 -4.79 -4.80 -29.34
N LEU A 293 -5.33 -3.60 -29.54
CA LEU A 293 -6.67 -3.20 -29.08
C LEU A 293 -7.77 -3.95 -29.86
N ARG A 294 -7.67 -4.03 -31.19
CA ARG A 294 -8.63 -4.76 -32.04
C ARG A 294 -8.70 -6.24 -31.70
N LEU A 295 -7.56 -6.88 -31.48
CA LEU A 295 -7.49 -8.31 -31.11
C LEU A 295 -8.24 -8.61 -29.81
N ARG A 296 -8.38 -7.61 -28.92
CA ARG A 296 -9.12 -7.72 -27.65
C ARG A 296 -10.54 -7.17 -27.73
N GLY A 297 -11.04 -6.90 -28.94
CA GLY A 297 -12.42 -6.47 -29.19
C GLY A 297 -12.72 -5.03 -28.79
N VAL A 298 -11.70 -4.18 -28.59
CA VAL A 298 -11.91 -2.77 -28.23
C VAL A 298 -12.59 -2.04 -29.38
N SER A 299 -13.74 -1.45 -29.10
CA SER A 299 -14.52 -0.68 -30.08
C SER A 299 -14.32 0.83 -29.94
N ILE A 300 -14.03 1.31 -28.72
CA ILE A 300 -13.82 2.73 -28.42
C ILE A 300 -12.56 2.93 -27.55
N CYS A 301 -11.73 3.89 -27.92
CA CYS A 301 -10.70 4.47 -27.07
C CYS A 301 -11.17 5.79 -26.46
N VAL A 302 -11.08 5.89 -25.14
CA VAL A 302 -11.25 7.13 -24.37
C VAL A 302 -9.86 7.72 -24.16
N VAL A 303 -9.58 8.87 -24.77
CA VAL A 303 -8.24 9.47 -24.79
C VAL A 303 -8.27 10.87 -24.19
N GLN A 304 -7.35 11.17 -23.28
CA GLN A 304 -7.19 12.54 -22.76
C GLN A 304 -6.59 13.46 -23.82
N GLU A 305 -7.12 14.68 -23.96
CA GLU A 305 -6.63 15.66 -24.93
C GLU A 305 -5.17 16.04 -24.70
N SER A 306 -4.78 16.26 -23.44
CA SER A 306 -3.40 16.57 -23.05
C SER A 306 -2.40 15.47 -23.46
N PHE A 307 -2.85 14.22 -23.56
CA PHE A 307 -2.02 13.13 -24.05
C PHE A 307 -1.76 13.25 -25.55
N LEU A 308 -2.77 13.66 -26.34
CA LEU A 308 -2.64 13.83 -27.79
C LEU A 308 -1.78 15.03 -28.19
N GLU A 309 -1.69 16.06 -27.35
CA GLU A 309 -0.78 17.20 -27.57
C GLU A 309 0.68 16.77 -27.62
N THR A 310 1.04 15.77 -26.81
CA THR A 310 2.41 15.23 -26.72
C THR A 310 2.61 13.99 -27.58
N HIS A 311 1.54 13.27 -27.93
CA HIS A 311 1.55 12.06 -28.75
C HIS A 311 0.56 12.24 -29.91
N PRO A 312 0.89 13.10 -30.89
CA PRO A 312 -0.02 13.42 -31.98
C PRO A 312 -0.27 12.17 -32.81
N LEU A 313 -1.51 12.04 -33.24
CA LEU A 313 -1.94 10.86 -33.96
C LEU A 313 -1.34 10.88 -35.38
N PRO A 314 -0.93 9.72 -35.90
CA PRO A 314 -0.28 9.66 -37.20
C PRO A 314 -1.22 10.22 -38.28
N ARG A 315 -0.71 11.18 -39.06
CA ARG A 315 -1.44 11.87 -40.16
C ARG A 315 -1.46 11.08 -41.47
N ARG A 316 -1.05 9.80 -41.47
CA ARG A 316 -0.99 9.01 -42.69
C ARG A 316 -2.41 8.67 -43.17
N PRO A 317 -2.64 8.59 -44.50
CA PRO A 317 -3.94 8.17 -45.03
C PRO A 317 -4.38 6.80 -44.50
N GLU A 318 -3.44 5.86 -44.42
CA GLU A 318 -3.66 4.49 -43.90
C GLU A 318 -4.01 4.49 -42.41
N SER A 319 -3.38 5.35 -41.61
CA SER A 319 -3.74 5.46 -40.20
C SER A 319 -5.11 6.08 -40.00
N SER A 320 -5.58 7.00 -40.86
CA SER A 320 -6.97 7.51 -40.79
C SER A 320 -8.04 6.43 -41.09
N ALA A 321 -7.65 5.30 -41.68
CA ALA A 321 -8.54 4.17 -41.92
C ALA A 321 -8.77 3.30 -40.68
N LEU A 322 -7.88 3.34 -39.68
CA LEU A 322 -7.93 2.45 -38.50
C LEU A 322 -8.87 2.94 -37.39
N TRP A 323 -9.26 4.22 -37.41
CA TRP A 323 -9.92 4.86 -36.28
C TRP A 323 -10.58 6.17 -36.71
N GLU A 324 -11.65 6.52 -36.01
CA GLU A 324 -12.50 7.66 -36.32
C GLU A 324 -12.85 8.42 -35.05
N ARG A 325 -12.63 9.73 -35.04
CA ARG A 325 -13.08 10.56 -33.92
C ARG A 325 -14.60 10.65 -33.95
N VAL A 326 -15.25 10.11 -32.92
CA VAL A 326 -16.72 10.03 -32.85
C VAL A 326 -17.33 11.03 -31.87
N PHE A 327 -16.55 11.51 -30.90
CA PHE A 327 -16.99 12.51 -29.93
C PHE A 327 -15.81 13.27 -29.35
N ARG A 328 -16.04 14.51 -28.95
CA ARG A 328 -15.11 15.36 -28.20
C ARG A 328 -15.88 16.02 -27.07
N ASP A 329 -15.35 15.94 -25.86
CA ASP A 329 -15.85 16.58 -24.65
C ASP A 329 -14.83 17.62 -24.18
N PRO A 330 -14.97 18.90 -24.58
CA PRO A 330 -14.03 19.95 -24.20
C PRO A 330 -14.02 20.24 -22.70
N ASP A 331 -15.16 20.08 -22.02
CA ASP A 331 -15.28 20.33 -20.57
C ASP A 331 -14.52 19.28 -19.77
N ALA A 332 -14.51 18.04 -20.26
CA ALA A 332 -13.77 16.93 -19.67
C ALA A 332 -12.32 16.84 -20.16
N GLY A 333 -11.96 17.49 -21.27
CA GLY A 333 -10.68 17.29 -21.96
C GLY A 333 -10.50 15.88 -22.49
N VAL A 334 -11.58 15.28 -23.02
CA VAL A 334 -11.62 13.87 -23.47
C VAL A 334 -12.07 13.78 -24.92
N VAL A 335 -11.42 12.90 -25.69
CA VAL A 335 -11.80 12.56 -27.07
C VAL A 335 -12.07 11.07 -27.17
N LEU A 336 -13.17 10.72 -27.84
CA LEU A 336 -13.53 9.34 -28.11
C LEU A 336 -13.18 8.99 -29.56
N PHE A 337 -12.46 7.89 -29.73
CA PHE A 337 -12.12 7.33 -31.03
C PHE A 337 -12.72 5.94 -31.18
N ARG A 338 -13.45 5.70 -32.26
CA ARG A 338 -13.91 4.38 -32.65
C ARG A 338 -12.83 3.68 -33.46
N LEU A 339 -12.47 2.46 -33.09
CA LEU A 339 -11.60 1.64 -33.94
C LEU A 339 -12.43 1.07 -35.08
N ARG A 340 -11.93 1.19 -36.30
CA ARG A 340 -12.55 0.59 -37.48
C ARG A 340 -12.13 -0.88 -37.59
N PRO A 341 -13.05 -1.76 -38.06
CA PRO A 341 -12.81 -3.19 -38.13
C PRO A 341 -11.66 -3.57 -39.04
#